data_AF-A0A3B9LSJ1-F1
#
_entry.id   AF-A0A3B9LSJ1-F1
#
_cell.length_a   1.000
_cell.length_b   1.000
_cell.length_c   1.000
_cell.angle_alpha   90.00
_cell.angle_beta   90.00
_cell.angle_gamma   90.00
#
_symmetry.space_group_name_H-M   'P 1'
#
loop_
_entity.id
_entity.type
_entity.pdbx_description
1 polymer ?
#
loop_
_entity_poly.entity_id
_entity_poly.type
_entity_poly.pdbx_seq_one_letter_code
_entity_poly.pdbx_strand_id
1 'polypeptide(L)' 'MSTTADKLVSEIRALPDVEKLRLVDAILTDLDKPDPEIDRIWAEEARKRWAGYKAGRIPTVSYE' A
#
# COMPACT_ATOMS: atom_id res chain seq x y z
N MET A 1 -29.56 -2.75 -8.07
CA MET A 1 -29.53 -1.27 -8.13
C MET A 1 -28.14 -0.87 -8.59
N SER A 2 -28.01 0.01 -9.58
CA SER A 2 -26.70 0.49 -10.04
C SER A 2 -26.10 1.39 -8.96
N THR A 3 -24.84 1.13 -8.62
CA THR A 3 -24.10 1.90 -7.62
C THR A 3 -23.61 3.21 -8.22
N THR A 4 -23.27 4.18 -7.38
CA THR A 4 -22.61 5.41 -7.81
C THR A 4 -21.30 5.09 -8.55
N ALA A 5 -20.58 4.05 -8.14
CA ALA A 5 -19.35 3.62 -8.79
C ALA A 5 -19.60 3.16 -10.25
N ASP A 6 -20.68 2.42 -10.51
CA ASP A 6 -21.02 1.95 -11.86
C ASP A 6 -21.27 3.12 -12.82
N LYS A 7 -21.90 4.21 -12.33
CA LYS A 7 -22.13 5.43 -13.12
C LYS A 7 -20.82 6.14 -13.44
N LEU A 8 -19.96 6.33 -12.44
CA LEU A 8 -18.65 6.97 -12.61
C LEU A 8 -17.76 6.20 -13.59
N VAL A 9 -17.79 4.87 -13.54
CA VAL A 9 -17.04 4.03 -14.51
C VAL A 9 -17.47 4.31 -15.94
N SER A 10 -18.77 4.51 -16.19
CA SER A 10 -19.27 4.87 -17.53
C SER A 10 -18.74 6.22 -17.99
N GLU A 11 -18.70 7.21 -17.11
CA GLU A 11 -18.19 8.55 -17.42
C GLU A 11 -16.67 8.53 -17.67
N ILE A 12 -15.91 7.82 -16.83
CA ILE A 12 -14.45 7.67 -16.97
C ILE A 12 -14.07 6.99 -18.29
N ARG A 13 -14.86 6.02 -18.74
CA ARG A 13 -14.62 5.33 -20.04
C ARG A 13 -14.69 6.28 -21.23
N ALA A 14 -15.46 7.36 -21.14
CA ALA A 14 -15.60 8.35 -22.21
C ALA A 14 -14.44 9.37 -22.27
N LEU A 15 -13.57 9.40 -21.26
CA LEU A 15 -12.46 10.34 -21.19
C LEU A 15 -11.29 9.96 -22.13
N PRO A 16 -10.46 10.92 -22.54
CA PRO A 16 -9.15 10.64 -23.14
C PRO A 16 -8.25 9.83 -22.21
N ASP A 17 -7.34 9.04 -22.76
CA ASP A 17 -6.47 8.15 -21.96
C ASP A 17 -5.56 8.92 -20.98
N VAL A 18 -5.13 10.12 -21.33
CA VAL A 18 -4.35 11.00 -20.44
C VAL A 18 -5.15 11.41 -19.20
N GLU A 19 -6.45 11.65 -19.35
CA GLU A 19 -7.32 12.02 -18.22
C GLU A 19 -7.65 10.81 -17.35
N LYS A 20 -7.83 9.63 -17.96
CA LYS A 20 -7.97 8.37 -17.21
C LYS A 20 -6.74 8.12 -16.32
N LEU A 21 -5.54 8.31 -16.86
CA LEU A 21 -4.30 8.14 -16.10
C LEU A 21 -4.23 9.10 -14.91
N ARG A 22 -4.59 10.38 -15.11
CA ARG A 22 -4.66 11.36 -14.00
C ARG A 22 -5.62 10.94 -12.89
N LEU A 23 -6.78 10.38 -13.25
CA LEU A 23 -7.75 9.89 -12.27
C LEU A 23 -7.23 8.65 -11.53
N VAL A 24 -6.55 7.74 -12.22
CA VAL A 24 -5.89 6.58 -11.59
C VAL A 24 -4.88 7.04 -10.56
N ASP A 25 -4.00 7.98 -10.91
CA ASP A 25 -2.99 8.51 -9.99
C ASP A 25 -3.62 9.16 -8.75
N ALA A 26 -4.68 9.96 -8.95
CA ALA A 26 -5.39 10.60 -7.84
C ALA A 26 -6.03 9.58 -6.90
N ILE A 27 -6.71 8.56 -7.46
CA ILE A 27 -7.35 7.49 -6.66
C ILE A 27 -6.29 6.67 -5.92
N LEU A 28 -5.21 6.28 -6.58
CA LEU A 28 -4.13 5.52 -5.94
C LEU A 28 -3.47 6.31 -4.81
N THR A 29 -3.22 7.60 -5.01
CA THR A 29 -2.68 8.49 -3.97
C THR A 29 -3.63 8.58 -2.76
N ASP A 30 -4.94 8.60 -3.00
CA ASP A 30 -5.93 8.67 -1.93
C ASP A 30 -6.12 7.35 -1.18
N LEU A 31 -5.85 6.22 -1.83
CA LEU A 31 -5.91 4.88 -1.24
C LEU A 31 -4.61 4.50 -0.52
N ASP A 32 -3.47 4.98 -1.00
CA ASP A 32 -2.14 4.76 -0.42
C ASP A 32 -1.88 5.70 0.77
N LYS A 33 -2.79 5.66 1.74
CA LYS A 33 -2.66 6.43 2.99
C LYS A 33 -1.88 5.60 4.01
N PRO A 34 -0.76 6.12 4.53
CA PRO A 34 -0.02 5.43 5.58
C PRO A 34 -0.93 5.26 6.80
N ASP A 35 -0.95 4.05 7.34
CA ASP A 35 -1.64 3.74 8.60
C ASP A 35 -0.60 3.78 9.74
N PRO A 36 -0.65 4.79 10.63
CA PRO A 36 0.33 4.93 11.70
C PRO A 36 0.38 3.73 12.65
N GLU A 37 -0.71 2.97 12.78
CA GLU A 37 -0.75 1.77 13.61
C GLU A 37 -0.01 0.61 12.94
N ILE A 38 -0.16 0.46 11.62
CA ILE A 38 0.63 -0.51 10.84
C ILE A 38 2.11 -0.16 10.91
N ASP A 39 2.47 1.12 10.77
CA ASP A 39 3.85 1.59 10.92
C ASP A 39 4.41 1.27 12.31
N ARG A 40 3.61 1.49 13.36
CA ARG A 40 3.97 1.17 14.75
C ARG A 40 4.25 -0.32 14.93
N ILE A 41 3.38 -1.19 14.41
CA ILE A 41 3.51 -2.66 14.48
C ILE A 41 4.77 -3.11 13.74
N TRP A 42 5.02 -2.60 12.53
CA TRP A 42 6.24 -2.89 11.78
C TRP A 42 7.50 -2.45 12.52
N ALA A 43 7.49 -1.26 13.12
CA ALA A 43 8.63 -0.77 13.88
C ALA A 43 8.92 -1.64 15.11
N GLU A 44 7.88 -2.14 15.78
CA GLU A 44 8.02 -3.08 16.90
C GLU A 44 8.63 -4.43 16.46
N GLU A 45 8.07 -5.02 15.40
CA GLU A 45 8.56 -6.29 14.87
C GLU A 45 10.00 -6.18 14.35
N ALA A 46 10.34 -5.09 13.67
CA ALA A 46 11.70 -4.83 13.21
C ALA A 46 12.70 -4.77 14.38
N ARG A 47 12.36 -4.05 15.46
CA ARG A 47 13.19 -4.00 16.68
C ARG A 47 13.35 -5.36 17.33
N LYS A 48 12.26 -6.13 17.42
CA LYS A 48 12.27 -7.49 18.00
C LYS A 48 13.16 -8.43 17.18
N ARG A 49 13.03 -8.43 15.85
CA ARG A 49 13.89 -9.24 14.97
C ARG A 49 15.34 -8.83 15.07
N TRP A 50 15.63 -7.54 15.10
CA TRP A 50 17.00 -7.05 15.26
C TRP A 50 17.63 -7.51 16.57
N ALA A 51 16.91 -7.41 17.69
CA ALA A 51 17.39 -7.88 18.98
C ALA A 51 17.60 -9.41 19.00
N GLY A 52 16.70 -10.17 18.36
CA GLY A 52 16.83 -11.62 18.17
C GLY A 52 18.07 -12.00 17.36
N TYR A 53 18.32 -11.29 16.26
CA TYR A 53 19.50 -11.46 15.41
C TYR A 53 20.78 -11.21 16.21
N LYS A 54 20.86 -10.06 16.88
CA LYS A 54 22.02 -9.67 17.70
C LYS A 54 22.31 -10.65 18.83
N ALA A 55 21.29 -11.33 19.34
CA ALA A 55 21.41 -12.35 20.38
C ALA A 55 21.63 -13.77 19.84
N GLY A 56 21.71 -13.98 18.52
CA GLY A 56 21.85 -15.31 17.92
C GLY A 56 20.64 -16.22 18.11
N ARG A 57 19.47 -15.65 18.43
CA ARG A 57 18.23 -16.40 18.76
C ARG A 57 17.30 -16.63 17.58
N ILE A 58 17.66 -16.12 16.40
CA ILE A 58 16.87 -16.31 15.17
C ILE A 58 17.74 -16.89 14.05
N PRO A 59 17.20 -17.83 13.25
CA PRO A 59 17.87 -18.30 12.05
C PRO A 59 18.09 -17.16 11.06
N THR A 60 19.20 -17.23 10.33
CA THR A 60 19.54 -16.25 9.29
C THR A 60 19.89 -16.98 8.00
N VAL A 61 19.73 -16.30 6.89
CA VAL A 61 20.21 -16.76 5.59
C VAL A 61 21.46 -15.96 5.23
N SER A 62 22.40 -16.58 4.51
CA SER A 62 23.53 -15.85 3.95
C SER A 62 23.01 -14.83 2.95
N TYR A 63 23.60 -13.65 2.97
CA TYR A 63 23.46 -12.70 1.88
C TYR A 63 24.44 -13.14 0.79
N GLU A 64 23.91 -13.75 -0.26
CA GLU A 64 24.67 -14.08 -1.49
C GLU A 64 24.61 -12.93 -2.48
#